data_AF-A0A9D5KIA3-F1
#
_entry.id   AF-A0A9D5KIA3-F1
#
_cell.length_a   1.000
_cell.length_b   1.000
_cell.length_c   1.000
_cell.angle_alpha   90.00
_cell.angle_beta   90.00
_cell.angle_gamma   90.00
#
_symmetry.space_group_name_H-M   'P 1'
#
loop_
_entity.id
_entity.type
_entity.pdbx_description
1 polymer ?
#
loop_
_entity_poly.entity_id
_entity_poly.type
_entity_poly.pdbx_seq_one_letter_code
_entity_poly.pdbx_strand_id
1 'polypeptide(L)'
;MDFFDRFYMKNLYRFLGLGCIIASVAWIAPLHAVSYPEPRGYVSDFAGIIDPQTSAEIGQIARTIESQTSAEIAVVTINSLEGENLEYYANELFSQW
;
A
#
# COMPACT_ATOMS: atom_id res chain seq x y z
N MET A 1 1.23 0.56 -61.14
CA MET A 1 1.60 0.39 -59.72
C MET A 1 1.01 1.58 -59.01
N ASP A 2 -0.24 1.41 -58.59
CA ASP A 2 -1.28 2.41 -58.84
C ASP A 2 -1.53 3.30 -57.64
N PHE A 3 -2.00 4.51 -57.95
CA PHE A 3 -2.40 5.55 -57.01
C PHE A 3 -3.29 5.03 -55.85
N PHE A 4 -4.07 3.98 -56.10
CA PHE A 4 -4.95 3.31 -55.13
C PHE A 4 -4.20 2.55 -54.02
N ASP A 5 -3.04 1.95 -54.31
CA ASP A 5 -2.26 1.19 -53.30
C ASP A 5 -1.66 2.12 -52.23
N ARG A 6 -1.23 3.32 -52.65
CA ARG A 6 -0.64 4.32 -51.75
C ARG A 6 -1.66 4.92 -50.79
N PHE A 7 -2.92 5.05 -51.19
CA PHE A 7 -4.00 5.56 -50.34
C PHE A 7 -4.45 4.52 -49.31
N TYR A 8 -4.63 3.26 -49.74
CA TYR A 8 -5.09 2.17 -48.87
C TYR A 8 -4.04 1.81 -47.80
N MET A 9 -2.76 1.72 -48.19
CA MET A 9 -1.66 1.40 -47.26
C MET A 9 -1.46 2.47 -46.19
N LYS A 10 -1.61 3.76 -46.52
CA LYS A 10 -1.42 4.87 -45.58
C LYS A 10 -2.51 4.91 -44.50
N ASN A 11 -3.73 4.53 -44.82
CA ASN A 11 -4.82 4.40 -43.86
C ASN A 11 -4.70 3.11 -43.04
N LEU A 12 -4.21 2.02 -43.64
CA LEU A 12 -3.92 0.75 -42.95
C LEU A 12 -2.88 0.92 -41.84
N TYR A 13 -1.78 1.64 -42.09
CA TYR A 13 -0.78 1.96 -41.04
C TYR A 13 -1.31 2.90 -39.95
N ARG A 14 -2.30 3.75 -40.25
CA ARG A 14 -2.97 4.60 -39.24
C ARG A 14 -3.87 3.77 -38.33
N PHE A 15 -4.61 2.81 -38.88
CA PHE A 15 -5.44 1.89 -38.09
C PHE A 15 -4.58 0.88 -37.29
N LEU A 16 -3.48 0.38 -37.86
CA LEU A 16 -2.51 -0.45 -37.13
C LEU A 16 -1.83 0.34 -35.99
N GLY A 17 -1.43 1.60 -36.24
CA GLY A 17 -0.81 2.46 -35.23
C GLY A 17 -1.74 2.81 -34.07
N LEU A 18 -3.01 3.15 -34.35
CA LEU A 18 -4.02 3.40 -33.31
C LEU A 18 -4.39 2.14 -32.52
N GLY A 19 -4.47 0.98 -33.17
CA GLY A 19 -4.72 -0.30 -32.51
C GLY A 19 -3.63 -0.69 -31.51
N CYS A 20 -2.36 -0.47 -31.86
CA CYS A 20 -1.22 -0.74 -30.96
C CYS A 20 -1.21 0.18 -29.73
N ILE A 21 -1.61 1.45 -29.87
CA ILE A 21 -1.66 2.39 -28.73
C ILE A 21 -2.77 2.00 -27.75
N ILE A 22 -3.96 1.63 -28.24
CA ILE A 22 -5.07 1.21 -27.38
C ILE A 22 -4.75 -0.12 -26.69
N ALA A 23 -4.08 -1.05 -27.38
CA ALA A 23 -3.61 -2.32 -26.79
C ALA A 23 -2.53 -2.11 -25.71
N SER A 24 -1.70 -1.06 -25.81
CA SER A 24 -0.65 -0.77 -24.82
C SER A 24 -1.16 -0.22 -23.48
N VAL A 25 -2.34 0.43 -23.47
CA VAL A 25 -2.97 0.97 -22.25
C VAL A 25 -3.63 -0.13 -21.40
N ALA A 26 -3.95 -1.28 -22.00
CA ALA A 26 -4.66 -2.37 -21.32
C ALA A 26 -3.79 -3.20 -20.36
N TRP A 27 -2.48 -2.93 -20.27
CA TRP A 27 -1.54 -3.64 -19.40
C TRP A 27 -1.06 -2.84 -18.19
N ILE A 28 -1.86 -1.87 -17.74
CA ILE A 28 -1.59 -1.20 -16.47
C ILE A 28 -2.15 -2.09 -15.37
N ALA A 29 -1.28 -2.89 -14.73
CA ALA A 29 -1.65 -3.56 -13.49
C ALA A 29 -2.00 -2.50 -12.43
N PRO A 30 -3.05 -2.70 -11.62
CA PRO A 30 -3.34 -1.78 -10.52
C PRO A 30 -2.12 -1.71 -9.60
N LEU A 31 -1.66 -0.49 -9.31
CA LEU A 31 -0.72 -0.27 -8.21
C LEU A 31 -1.47 -0.64 -6.93
N HIS A 32 -1.07 -1.72 -6.26
CA HIS A 32 -1.58 -2.06 -4.94
C HIS A 32 -0.86 -1.17 -3.93
N ALA A 33 -1.54 -0.13 -3.45
CA ALA A 33 -1.07 0.67 -2.32
C ALA A 33 -1.56 0.02 -1.03
N VAL A 34 -0.63 -0.18 -0.09
CA VAL A 34 -0.98 -0.70 1.24
C VAL A 34 -1.80 0.32 2.01
N SER A 35 -2.89 -0.14 2.63
CA SER A 35 -3.72 0.69 3.49
C SER A 35 -3.28 0.52 4.94
N TYR A 36 -2.84 1.60 5.58
CA TYR A 36 -2.42 1.57 6.98
C TYR A 36 -3.62 1.82 7.91
N PRO A 37 -3.73 1.09 9.02
CA PRO A 37 -4.82 1.27 9.95
C PRO A 37 -4.61 2.48 10.87
N GLU A 38 -5.70 3.07 11.33
CA GLU A 38 -5.70 4.16 12.32
C GLU A 38 -5.32 3.65 13.72
N PRO A 39 -4.51 4.39 14.49
CA PRO A 39 -4.07 3.96 15.82
C PRO A 39 -5.23 3.85 16.82
N ARG A 40 -5.16 2.87 17.73
CA ARG A 40 -6.12 2.64 18.82
C ARG A 40 -5.46 2.80 20.20
N GLY A 41 -4.74 3.90 20.39
CA GLY A 41 -3.91 4.13 21.57
C GLY A 41 -2.59 3.35 21.51
N TYR A 42 -1.98 3.06 22.67
CA TYR A 42 -0.68 2.38 22.74
C TYR A 42 -0.67 0.97 22.15
N VAL A 43 -1.82 0.27 22.13
CA VAL A 43 -1.94 -1.09 21.60
C VAL A 43 -3.03 -1.12 20.53
N SER A 44 -2.62 -1.36 19.29
CA SER A 44 -3.49 -1.50 18.14
C SER A 44 -3.47 -2.95 17.65
N ASP A 45 -4.26 -3.81 18.31
CA ASP A 45 -4.35 -5.25 17.99
C ASP A 45 -5.39 -5.51 16.90
N PHE A 46 -4.99 -5.42 15.63
CA PHE A 46 -5.87 -5.73 14.48
C PHE A 46 -5.91 -7.22 14.14
N ALA A 47 -4.93 -8.00 14.63
CA ALA A 47 -4.91 -9.45 14.48
C ALA A 47 -5.77 -10.17 15.54
N GLY A 48 -6.11 -9.51 16.64
CA GLY A 48 -6.90 -10.09 17.73
C GLY A 48 -6.14 -11.16 18.52
N ILE A 49 -4.82 -11.00 18.64
CA ILE A 49 -3.91 -11.99 19.25
C ILE A 49 -3.42 -11.58 20.63
N ILE A 50 -3.73 -10.36 21.08
CA ILE A 50 -3.34 -9.85 22.40
C ILE A 50 -4.58 -9.89 23.30
N ASP A 51 -4.50 -10.65 24.40
CA ASP A 51 -5.60 -10.69 25.35
C ASP A 51 -5.73 -9.35 26.12
N PRO A 52 -6.91 -9.04 26.69
CA PRO A 52 -7.16 -7.74 27.32
C PRO A 52 -6.24 -7.42 28.51
N GLN A 53 -5.81 -8.43 29.26
CA GLN A 53 -4.93 -8.22 30.42
C GLN A 53 -3.54 -7.83 29.94
N THR A 54 -2.99 -8.56 28.97
CA THR A 54 -1.69 -8.22 28.35
C THR A 54 -1.72 -6.84 27.69
N SER A 55 -2.80 -6.50 26.97
CA SER A 55 -2.97 -5.17 26.35
C SER A 55 -2.95 -4.04 27.40
N ALA A 56 -3.62 -4.24 28.53
CA ALA A 56 -3.61 -3.28 29.64
C ALA A 56 -2.21 -3.12 30.26
N GLU A 57 -1.47 -4.21 30.44
CA GLU A 57 -0.10 -4.19 30.97
C GLU A 57 0.87 -3.46 30.02
N ILE A 58 0.81 -3.74 28.73
CA ILE A 58 1.58 -3.02 27.70
C ILE A 58 1.25 -1.52 27.75
N GLY A 59 -0.03 -1.16 27.82
CA GLY A 59 -0.47 0.23 27.91
C GLY A 59 0.03 0.95 29.17
N GLN A 60 0.12 0.27 30.31
CA GLN A 60 0.69 0.83 31.54
C GLN A 60 2.20 1.09 31.42
N ILE A 61 2.92 0.15 30.82
CA ILE A 61 4.36 0.28 30.57
C ILE A 61 4.63 1.44 29.60
N ALA A 62 3.92 1.48 28.47
CA ALA A 62 4.04 2.53 27.47
C ALA A 62 3.77 3.92 28.07
N ARG A 63 2.69 4.07 28.83
CA ARG A 63 2.36 5.30 29.56
C ARG A 63 3.44 5.69 30.56
N THR A 64 4.02 4.72 31.28
CA THR A 64 5.09 4.99 32.24
C THR A 64 6.32 5.55 31.52
N ILE A 65 6.72 4.94 30.40
CA ILE A 65 7.85 5.38 29.59
C ILE A 65 7.61 6.78 29.03
N GLU A 66 6.43 7.04 28.46
CA GLU A 66 6.06 8.37 27.96
C GLU A 66 6.16 9.42 29.07
N SER A 67 5.61 9.13 30.25
CA SER A 67 5.64 10.06 31.39
C SER A 67 7.05 10.37 31.90
N GLN A 68 7.99 9.42 31.78
CA GLN A 68 9.35 9.54 32.29
C GLN A 68 10.35 10.08 31.27
N THR A 69 10.08 9.89 29.99
CA THR A 69 11.07 10.12 28.91
C THR A 69 10.55 11.00 27.78
N SER A 70 9.25 11.30 27.76
CA SER A 70 8.53 11.87 26.61
C SER A 70 8.57 11.02 25.33
N ALA A 71 9.13 9.80 25.38
CA ALA A 71 9.11 8.87 24.26
C ALA A 71 7.80 8.07 24.25
N GLU A 72 7.14 8.02 23.09
CA GLU A 72 5.93 7.22 22.90
C GLU A 72 6.27 5.81 22.39
N ILE A 73 5.52 4.82 22.86
CA ILE A 73 5.63 3.44 22.40
C ILE A 73 4.27 3.01 21.85
N ALA A 74 4.27 2.55 20.61
CA ALA A 74 3.13 1.94 19.97
C ALA A 74 3.38 0.46 19.69
N VAL A 75 2.41 -0.40 19.99
CA VAL A 75 2.43 -1.83 19.70
C VAL A 75 1.30 -2.14 18.73
N VAL A 76 1.64 -2.80 17.63
CA VAL A 76 0.70 -3.06 16.53
C VAL A 76 0.77 -4.51 16.11
N THR A 77 -0.39 -5.14 15.94
CA THR A 77 -0.50 -6.45 15.30
C THR A 77 -1.44 -6.34 14.11
N ILE A 78 -1.11 -7.01 13.02
CA ILE A 78 -1.85 -6.99 11.77
C ILE A 78 -1.84 -8.40 11.18
N ASN A 79 -2.87 -8.74 10.41
CA ASN A 79 -3.01 -10.07 9.81
C ASN A 79 -2.05 -10.29 8.62
N SER A 80 -1.58 -9.22 7.98
CA SER A 80 -0.76 -9.27 6.79
C SER A 80 -0.01 -7.95 6.60
N LEU A 81 1.12 -8.01 5.90
CA LEU A 81 1.86 -6.86 5.39
C LEU A 81 1.43 -6.48 3.97
N GLU A 82 0.42 -7.15 3.41
CA GLU A 82 -0.06 -6.94 2.04
C GLU A 82 1.03 -7.13 0.96
N GLY A 83 2.04 -7.95 1.27
CA GLY A 83 3.17 -8.21 0.39
C GLY A 83 4.35 -7.25 0.58
N GLU A 84 4.24 -6.26 1.46
CA GLU A 84 5.33 -5.35 1.79
C GLU A 84 6.41 -5.99 2.67
N ASN A 85 7.60 -5.40 2.59
CA ASN A 85 8.68 -5.70 3.52
C ASN A 85 8.32 -5.16 4.93
N LEU A 86 8.66 -5.92 5.97
CA LEU A 86 8.31 -5.60 7.36
C LEU A 86 8.89 -4.24 7.79
N GLU A 87 10.16 -3.99 7.51
CA GLU A 87 10.83 -2.75 7.89
C GLU A 87 10.24 -1.54 7.15
N TYR A 88 9.91 -1.70 5.87
CA TYR A 88 9.24 -0.67 5.09
C TYR A 88 7.84 -0.38 5.63
N TYR A 89 7.03 -1.42 5.85
CA TYR A 89 5.70 -1.29 6.43
C TYR A 89 5.73 -0.57 7.78
N ALA A 90 6.64 -0.97 8.68
CA ALA A 90 6.75 -0.37 10.01
C ALA A 90 7.11 1.12 9.95
N ASN A 91 8.03 1.51 9.06
CA ASN A 91 8.44 2.91 8.89
C ASN A 91 7.32 3.76 8.28
N GLU A 92 6.61 3.25 7.27
CA GLU A 92 5.49 3.97 6.66
C GLU A 92 4.30 4.10 7.61
N LEU A 93 4.02 3.05 8.39
CA LEU A 93 3.01 3.11 9.45
C LEU A 93 3.39 4.17 10.49
N PHE A 94 4.63 4.15 10.98
CA PHE A 94 5.14 5.15 11.92
C PHE A 94 5.12 6.56 11.34
N SER A 95 5.38 6.73 10.04
CA SER A 95 5.33 8.03 9.38
C SER A 95 3.91 8.58 9.23
N GLN A 96 2.89 7.72 9.23
CA GLN A 96 1.49 8.13 9.11
C GLN A 96 0.83 8.41 10.47
N TRP A 97 1.40 7.88 11.54
CA TRP A 97 0.94 8.08 12.91
C TRP A 97 1.61 9.31 13.55
#